data_AF-A0A4R8ITC2-F1
#
_entry.id   AF-A0A4R8ITC2-F1
#
_cell.length_a   1.000
_cell.length_b   1.000
_cell.length_c   1.000
_cell.angle_alpha   90.00
_cell.angle_beta   90.00
_cell.angle_gamma   90.00
#
_symmetry.space_group_name_H-M   'P 1'
#
loop_
_entity.id
_entity.type
_entity.pdbx_description
1 polymer ?
#
loop_
_entity_poly.entity_id
_entity_poly.type
_entity_poly.pdbx_seq_one_letter_code
_entity_poly.pdbx_strand_id
1 'polypeptide(L)'
;MNELKRIWRAGGYSWQGLRAAALHEPAFRTELILFVILTPCVFWLGQSLMEYALLFGTLFLVLLTELMNSAIEAVVDRFGSEQHELSGRAKDMGSAAVFIAQINVLVIWGLLFYGRINN
;
A
#
# COMPACT_ATOMS: atom_id res chain seq x y z
N MET A 1 15.29 26.08 15.61
CA MET A 1 15.29 25.47 14.26
C MET A 1 13.95 25.81 13.62
N ASN A 2 13.90 26.46 12.46
CA ASN A 2 12.63 26.96 11.90
C ASN A 2 11.71 25.79 11.51
N GLU A 3 10.44 25.86 11.89
CA GLU A 3 9.40 24.86 11.60
C GLU A 3 9.35 24.42 10.13
N LEU A 4 9.52 25.38 9.21
CA LEU A 4 9.61 25.13 7.78
C LEU A 4 10.76 24.20 7.39
N LYS A 5 11.94 24.34 8.03
CA LYS A 5 13.09 23.45 7.77
C LYS A 5 12.82 22.02 8.27
N ARG A 6 12.00 21.85 9.32
CA ARG A 6 11.60 20.53 9.83
C ARG A 6 10.65 19.83 8.87
N ILE A 7 9.63 20.54 8.37
CA ILE A 7 8.65 20.02 7.40
C ILE A 7 9.36 19.60 6.09
N TRP A 8 10.24 20.45 5.57
CA TRP A 8 11.03 20.13 4.37
C TRP A 8 11.90 18.89 4.53
N ARG A 9 12.57 18.73 5.69
CA ARG A 9 13.36 17.53 5.97
C ARG A 9 12.49 16.29 6.11
N ALA A 10 11.34 16.40 6.76
CA ALA A 10 10.39 15.29 6.89
C ALA A 10 9.89 14.81 5.52
N GLY A 11 9.53 15.74 4.61
CA GLY A 11 9.19 15.39 3.23
C GLY A 11 10.35 14.71 2.48
N GLY A 12 11.58 15.17 2.70
CA GLY A 12 12.78 14.52 2.18
C GLY A 12 12.98 13.10 2.69
N TYR A 13 12.67 12.81 3.95
CA TYR A 13 12.72 11.45 4.50
C TYR A 13 11.60 10.57 3.95
N SER A 14 10.38 11.08 3.82
CA SER A 14 9.26 10.35 3.20
C SER A 14 9.59 9.96 1.76
N TRP A 15 10.16 10.87 0.96
CA TRP A 15 10.59 10.58 -0.41
C TRP A 15 11.68 9.51 -0.46
N GLN A 16 12.66 9.58 0.43
CA GLN A 16 13.70 8.55 0.53
C GLN A 16 13.12 7.18 0.86
N GLY A 17 12.16 7.10 1.79
CA GLY A 17 11.47 5.86 2.14
C GLY A 17 10.70 5.26 0.97
N LEU A 18 9.88 6.06 0.27
CA LEU A 18 9.14 5.60 -0.91
C LEU A 18 10.06 5.16 -2.05
N ARG A 19 11.15 5.90 -2.28
CA ARG A 19 12.15 5.54 -3.29
C ARG A 19 12.85 4.24 -2.93
N ALA A 20 13.23 4.05 -1.67
CA ALA A 20 13.85 2.83 -1.20
C ALA A 20 12.92 1.63 -1.39
N ALA A 21 11.65 1.75 -0.98
CA ALA A 21 10.65 0.70 -1.18
C ALA A 21 10.48 0.36 -2.67
N ALA A 22 10.31 1.35 -3.55
CA ALA A 22 10.16 1.10 -4.98
C ALA A 22 11.39 0.43 -5.63
N LEU A 23 12.60 0.72 -5.15
CA LEU A 23 13.86 0.18 -5.69
C LEU A 23 14.23 -1.19 -5.12
N HIS A 24 14.02 -1.41 -3.82
CA HIS A 24 14.53 -2.57 -3.11
C HIS A 24 13.46 -3.63 -2.83
N GLU A 25 12.17 -3.27 -2.80
CA GLU A 25 11.09 -4.18 -2.45
C GLU A 25 10.28 -4.59 -3.70
N PRO A 26 10.45 -5.82 -4.24
CA PRO A 26 9.76 -6.26 -5.44
C PRO A 26 8.23 -6.30 -5.28
N ALA A 27 7.75 -6.64 -4.09
CA ALA A 27 6.33 -6.70 -3.76
C ALA A 27 5.70 -5.29 -3.82
N PHE A 28 6.27 -4.31 -3.12
CA PHE A 28 5.85 -2.90 -3.22
C PHE A 28 5.89 -2.37 -4.65
N ARG A 29 6.92 -2.71 -5.45
CA ARG A 29 6.99 -2.30 -6.86
C ARG A 29 5.84 -2.88 -7.69
N THR A 30 5.48 -4.14 -7.44
CA THR A 30 4.37 -4.80 -8.13
C THR A 30 3.06 -4.09 -7.81
N GLU A 31 2.80 -3.80 -6.54
CA GLU A 31 1.60 -3.06 -6.13
C GLU A 31 1.58 -1.62 -6.65
N LEU A 32 2.74 -0.96 -6.74
CA LEU A 32 2.86 0.37 -7.34
C LEU A 32 2.55 0.36 -8.84
N ILE A 33 2.98 -0.67 -9.57
CA ILE A 33 2.62 -0.85 -10.99
C ILE A 33 1.12 -1.09 -11.13
N LEU A 34 0.53 -1.94 -10.28
CA LEU A 34 -0.92 -2.19 -10.26
C LEU A 34 -1.70 -0.91 -9.95
N PHE A 35 -1.25 -0.09 -8.99
CA PHE A 35 -1.83 1.21 -8.70
C PHE A 35 -1.91 2.09 -9.95
N VAL A 36 -0.80 2.19 -10.71
CA VAL A 36 -0.75 3.00 -11.93
C VAL A 36 -1.66 2.45 -13.02
N ILE A 37 -1.70 1.11 -13.20
CA ILE A 37 -2.54 0.45 -14.20
C ILE A 37 -4.03 0.56 -13.85
N LEU A 38 -4.40 0.47 -12.57
CA LEU A 38 -5.78 0.54 -12.13
C LEU A 38 -6.31 1.98 -12.03
N THR A 39 -5.44 2.98 -11.90
CA THR A 39 -5.84 4.39 -11.82
C THR A 39 -6.75 4.84 -12.99
N PRO A 40 -6.47 4.53 -14.27
CA PRO A 40 -7.42 4.79 -15.36
C PRO A 40 -8.79 4.13 -15.17
N CYS A 41 -8.83 2.90 -14.64
CA CYS A 41 -10.08 2.19 -14.37
C CYS A 41 -10.92 2.86 -13.28
N VAL A 42 -10.30 3.59 -12.35
CA VAL A 42 -11.02 4.38 -11.33
C VAL A 42 -11.95 5.40 -11.98
N PHE A 43 -11.44 6.12 -12.99
CA PHE A 43 -12.22 7.13 -13.72
C PHE A 43 -13.31 6.54 -14.61
N TRP A 44 -13.11 5.31 -15.09
CA TRP A 44 -14.12 4.60 -15.88
C TRP A 44 -15.24 4.02 -15.00
N LEU A 45 -14.89 3.55 -13.80
CA LEU A 45 -15.80 2.83 -12.92
C LEU A 45 -16.59 3.75 -11.99
N GLY A 46 -15.95 4.77 -11.41
CA GLY A 46 -16.61 5.71 -10.50
C GLY A 46 -17.52 6.69 -11.23
N GLN A 47 -18.63 7.05 -10.59
CA GLN A 47 -19.63 8.00 -11.10
C GLN A 47 -19.86 9.18 -10.13
N SER A 48 -19.44 9.03 -8.88
CA SER A 48 -19.53 10.08 -7.86
C SER A 48 -18.18 10.36 -7.20
N LEU A 49 -18.04 11.54 -6.59
CA LEU A 49 -16.85 11.89 -5.81
C LEU A 49 -16.57 10.87 -4.69
N MET A 50 -17.62 10.29 -4.11
CA MET A 50 -17.49 9.26 -3.08
C MET A 50 -16.93 7.96 -3.66
N GLU A 51 -17.40 7.53 -4.83
CA GLU A 51 -16.90 6.31 -5.48
C GLU A 51 -15.44 6.45 -5.91
N TYR A 52 -15.05 7.60 -6.45
CA TYR A 52 -13.63 7.87 -6.74
C TYR A 52 -12.78 7.82 -5.47
N ALA A 53 -13.24 8.42 -4.38
CA ALA A 53 -12.54 8.39 -3.10
C ALA A 53 -12.40 6.96 -2.55
N LEU A 54 -13.44 6.12 -2.67
CA LEU A 54 -13.40 4.72 -2.27
C LEU A 54 -12.41 3.91 -3.12
N LEU A 55 -12.48 4.04 -4.45
CA LEU A 55 -11.61 3.32 -5.38
C LEU A 55 -10.14 3.69 -5.17
N PHE A 56 -9.81 4.99 -5.14
CA PHE A 56 -8.45 5.42 -4.80
C PHE A 56 -8.05 5.00 -3.38
N GLY A 57 -8.97 5.10 -2.43
CA GLY A 57 -8.74 4.69 -1.04
C GLY A 57 -8.27 3.25 -0.93
N THR A 58 -8.89 2.32 -1.68
CA THR A 58 -8.47 0.91 -1.69
C THR A 58 -7.07 0.72 -2.27
N LEU A 59 -6.73 1.43 -3.36
CA LEU A 59 -5.40 1.34 -3.97
C LEU A 59 -4.30 1.93 -3.06
N PHE A 60 -4.58 3.05 -2.40
CA PHE A 60 -3.66 3.63 -1.41
C PHE A 60 -3.51 2.75 -0.17
N LEU A 61 -4.58 2.08 0.25
CA LEU A 61 -4.53 1.16 1.39
C LEU A 61 -3.57 0.00 1.12
N VAL A 62 -3.58 -0.58 -0.08
CA VAL A 62 -2.63 -1.64 -0.48
C VAL A 62 -1.18 -1.14 -0.45
N LEU A 63 -0.90 0.04 -1.02
CA LEU A 63 0.46 0.60 -0.95
C LEU A 63 0.91 0.89 0.48
N LEU A 64 -0.02 1.34 1.34
CA LEU A 64 0.27 1.61 2.75
C LEU A 64 0.59 0.32 3.51
N THR A 65 -0.24 -0.72 3.37
CA THR A 65 -0.03 -1.99 4.06
C THR A 65 1.23 -2.69 3.55
N GLU A 66 1.52 -2.64 2.26
CA GLU A 66 2.74 -3.20 1.68
C GLU A 66 4.00 -2.47 2.17
N LEU A 67 3.97 -1.12 2.21
CA LEU A 67 5.07 -0.33 2.76
C LEU A 67 5.32 -0.65 4.25
N MET A 68 4.24 -0.86 5.01
CA MET A 68 4.35 -1.29 6.41
C MET A 68 4.89 -2.72 6.53
N ASN A 69 4.47 -3.64 5.66
CA ASN A 69 4.98 -5.00 5.62
C ASN A 69 6.50 -5.00 5.37
N SER A 70 6.96 -4.30 4.33
CA SER A 70 8.40 -4.19 4.04
C SER A 70 9.18 -3.53 5.18
N ALA A 71 8.60 -2.54 5.87
CA ALA A 71 9.25 -1.94 7.04
C ALA A 71 9.40 -2.94 8.20
N ILE A 72 8.40 -3.78 8.44
CA ILE A 72 8.46 -4.85 9.44
C ILE A 72 9.51 -5.88 9.04
N GLU A 73 9.51 -6.33 7.79
CA GLU A 73 10.50 -7.27 7.25
C GLU A 73 11.93 -6.73 7.40
N ALA A 74 12.17 -5.47 7.03
CA ALA A 74 13.48 -4.83 7.17
C ALA A 74 13.96 -4.75 8.63
N VAL A 75 13.05 -4.51 9.58
CA VAL A 75 13.38 -4.53 11.02
C VAL A 75 13.67 -5.94 11.50
N VAL A 76 12.87 -6.93 11.09
CA VAL A 76 13.04 -8.33 11.49
C VAL A 76 14.33 -8.90 10.91
N ASP A 77 14.63 -8.64 9.64
CA ASP A 77 15.82 -9.18 8.94
C ASP A 77 17.14 -8.60 9.44
N ARG A 78 17.10 -7.41 10.06
CA ARG A 78 18.28 -6.79 10.67
C ARG A 78 18.88 -7.64 11.81
N PHE A 79 18.08 -8.43 12.53
CA PHE A 79 18.53 -9.14 13.73
C PHE A 79 19.15 -10.54 13.47
N GLY A 80 19.24 -10.99 12.21
CA GLY A 80 19.99 -12.21 11.83
C GLY A 80 19.22 -13.53 11.91
N SER A 81 19.93 -14.65 11.67
CA SER A 81 19.40 -16.00 11.39
C SER A 81 18.82 -16.77 12.59
N GLU A 82 18.81 -16.20 13.79
CA GLU A 82 18.05 -16.74 14.92
C GLU A 82 16.58 -16.34 14.75
N GLN A 83 15.88 -17.05 13.87
CA GLN A 83 14.44 -16.89 13.68
C GLN A 83 13.71 -17.30 14.96
N HIS A 84 13.47 -16.34 15.84
CA HIS A 84 12.53 -16.50 16.94
C HIS A 84 11.11 -16.64 16.38
N GLU A 85 10.26 -17.45 17.03
CA GLU A 85 8.85 -17.62 16.62
C GLU A 85 8.11 -16.27 16.48
N LEU A 86 8.45 -15.29 17.32
CA LEU A 86 7.86 -13.95 17.26
C LEU A 86 8.21 -13.19 15.99
N SER A 87 9.43 -13.37 15.45
CA SER A 87 9.87 -12.78 14.20
C SER A 87 9.09 -13.33 13.01
N GLY A 88 8.84 -14.65 13.00
CA GLY A 88 7.98 -15.30 12.00
C GLY A 88 6.56 -14.74 12.06
N ARG A 89 5.96 -14.70 13.25
CA ARG A 89 4.61 -14.15 13.45
C ARG A 89 4.49 -12.69 13.01
N ALA A 90 5.52 -11.87 13.21
CA ALA A 90 5.52 -10.48 12.76
C ALA A 90 5.44 -10.37 11.24
N LYS A 91 6.19 -11.19 10.50
CA LYS A 91 6.13 -11.25 9.04
C LYS A 91 4.78 -11.78 8.54
N ASP A 92 4.27 -12.84 9.15
CA ASP A 92 2.98 -13.42 8.80
C ASP A 92 1.85 -12.39 8.95
N MET A 93 1.86 -11.62 10.05
CA MET A 93 0.88 -10.56 10.29
C MET A 93 1.00 -9.40 9.28
N GLY A 94 2.23 -9.03 8.91
CA GLY A 94 2.46 -8.02 7.87
C GLY A 94 1.88 -8.46 6.52
N SER A 95 2.19 -9.68 6.09
CA SER A 95 1.64 -10.27 4.87
C SER A 95 0.11 -10.43 4.92
N ALA A 96 -0.45 -10.81 6.08
CA ALA A 96 -1.89 -10.89 6.28
C ALA A 96 -2.58 -9.52 6.13
N ALA A 97 -1.95 -8.43 6.58
CA ALA A 97 -2.48 -7.07 6.42
C ALA A 97 -2.56 -6.66 4.93
N VAL A 98 -1.53 -7.00 4.14
CA VAL A 98 -1.53 -6.80 2.68
C VAL A 98 -2.67 -7.58 2.04
N PHE A 99 -2.82 -8.86 2.40
CA PHE A 99 -3.88 -9.72 1.88
C PHE A 99 -5.29 -9.17 2.18
N ILE A 100 -5.53 -8.67 3.39
CA ILE A 100 -6.80 -8.04 3.75
C ILE A 100 -7.05 -6.77 2.91
N ALA A 101 -6.02 -5.96 2.65
CA ALA A 101 -6.16 -4.79 1.78
C ALA A 101 -6.49 -5.19 0.33
N GLN A 102 -5.90 -6.27 -0.20
CA GLN A 102 -6.22 -6.81 -1.52
C GLN A 102 -7.67 -7.34 -1.58
N ILE A 103 -8.15 -8.02 -0.54
CA ILE A 103 -9.57 -8.40 -0.45
C ILE A 103 -10.46 -7.16 -0.47
N ASN A 104 -10.08 -6.10 0.23
CA ASN A 104 -10.84 -4.85 0.23
C ASN A 104 -10.95 -4.23 -1.18
N VAL A 105 -9.87 -4.26 -1.96
CA VAL A 105 -9.91 -3.89 -3.39
C VAL A 105 -10.94 -4.74 -4.12
N LEU A 106 -10.87 -6.07 -4.03
CA LEU A 106 -11.79 -6.97 -4.74
C LEU A 106 -13.26 -6.72 -4.38
N VAL A 107 -13.56 -6.51 -3.10
CA VAL A 107 -14.93 -6.26 -2.63
C VAL A 107 -15.46 -4.92 -3.16
N ILE A 108 -14.72 -3.83 -2.97
CA ILE A 108 -15.19 -2.49 -3.37
C ILE A 108 -15.29 -2.38 -4.89
N TRP A 109 -14.27 -2.84 -5.61
CA TRP A 109 -14.25 -2.80 -7.06
C TRP A 109 -15.31 -3.72 -7.66
N GLY A 110 -15.49 -4.93 -7.10
CA GLY A 110 -16.52 -5.86 -7.54
C GLY A 110 -17.93 -5.31 -7.38
N LEU A 111 -18.22 -4.66 -6.25
CA LEU A 111 -19.52 -4.02 -6.00
C LEU A 111 -19.79 -2.87 -6.97
N LEU A 112 -18.82 -1.98 -7.17
CA LEU A 112 -18.98 -0.85 -8.09
C LEU A 112 -19.03 -1.29 -9.55
N PHE A 113 -18.25 -2.32 -9.93
CA PHE A 113 -18.33 -2.94 -11.25
C PHE A 113 -19.70 -3.59 -11.50
N TYR A 114 -20.22 -4.35 -10.54
CA TYR A 114 -21.55 -4.93 -10.63
C TYR A 114 -22.62 -3.84 -10.75
N GLY A 115 -22.53 -2.76 -9.98
CA GLY A 115 -23.41 -1.59 -10.13
C GLY A 115 -23.30 -0.95 -11.51
N ARG A 116 -22.08 -0.88 -12.07
CA ARG A 116 -21.82 -0.25 -13.37
C ARG A 116 -22.40 -0.99 -14.56
N ILE A 117 -22.41 -2.33 -14.52
CA ILE A 117 -22.91 -3.16 -15.63
C ILE A 117 -24.42 -3.36 -15.61
N ASN A 118 -25.07 -3.16 -14.46
CA ASN A 118 -26.51 -3.37 -14.29
C ASN A 118 -27.34 -2.08 -14.32
N ASN A 119 -26.70 -0.92 -14.36
CA ASN A 119 -27.33 0.41 -14.52
C ASN A 119 -27.13 0.93 -15.94
#